data_AF-A7UNT4-F1
#
_entry.id   AF-A7UNT4-F1
#
_cell.length_a   1.000
_cell.length_b   1.000
_cell.length_c   1.000
_cell.angle_alpha   90.00
_cell.angle_beta   90.00
_cell.angle_gamma   90.00
#
_symmetry.space_group_name_H-M   'P 1'
#
loop_
_entity.id
_entity.type
_entity.pdbx_description
1 polymer ?
#
loop_
_entity_poly.entity_id
_entity_poly.type
_entity_poly.pdbx_seq_one_letter_code
_entity_poly.pdbx_strand_id
1 'polypeptide(L)'
;KGLPNCAANYDEAIAKIEAAFTEFEEEKADIYEMGKIAKACGCPLYWKAPMFICAGGERTGFVSVHSFIATWRKLLHSCYDDASKFVYLLAKPGCNYLEQEDFIPLLQDIVDTHSGLTFLKDAPEFHSRYPTTVIQRIFYTVNRSWTGKINMTELRRSNFLQTLALLEEEDDINQITDYFSYEHFYVIYCKFWELDADHDLFIDPKDLARYNDHASSSRVIERLFSGAVTRGNSVQREGRMSYAEFVWFLISEEDKKNPTSAEYWFRCMDMDGDGVLSMFELEFFYEEQCERMEGMGIEPLPFQDLLCQMLDLVKPECPGKITLRDLKRCRMAHIFYDTFFNLEKYLDHEQRDPFAVQKDLDSDGPEPSDWDKYAAEEYEILVAEETANEQLREGSFDDDYESDELTVSTDIGNKMNKLVISDLSG
;
A
#
# COMPACT_ATOMS: atom_id res chain seq x y z
N LYS A 1 0.33 -14.61 -21.59
CA LYS A 1 -0.74 -14.86 -22.58
C LYS A 1 -1.69 -15.99 -22.15
N GLY A 2 -1.29 -16.93 -21.29
CA GLY A 2 -2.16 -18.04 -20.87
C GLY A 2 -2.16 -19.21 -21.86
N LEU A 3 -2.94 -20.24 -21.58
CA LEU A 3 -3.13 -21.39 -22.48
C LEU A 3 -4.38 -21.17 -23.34
N PRO A 4 -4.34 -21.41 -24.67
CA PRO A 4 -5.51 -21.24 -25.53
C PRO A 4 -6.67 -22.13 -25.08
N ASN A 5 -7.87 -21.55 -25.00
CA ASN A 5 -9.09 -22.32 -24.78
C ASN A 5 -9.69 -22.74 -26.12
N CYS A 6 -9.49 -24.00 -26.52
CA CYS A 6 -9.98 -24.54 -27.80
C CYS A 6 -11.52 -24.58 -27.93
N ALA A 7 -12.27 -24.27 -26.86
CA ALA A 7 -13.74 -24.31 -26.82
C ALA A 7 -14.41 -22.92 -26.79
N ALA A 8 -13.66 -21.81 -26.84
CA ALA A 8 -14.24 -20.48 -26.76
C ALA A 8 -14.98 -20.10 -28.07
N ASN A 9 -16.31 -19.99 -28.02
CA ASN A 9 -17.12 -19.49 -29.12
C ASN A 9 -17.04 -17.95 -29.18
N TYR A 10 -16.03 -17.43 -29.85
CA TYR A 10 -15.82 -15.98 -29.95
C TYR A 10 -16.96 -15.26 -30.67
N ASP A 11 -17.62 -15.90 -31.65
CA ASP A 11 -18.73 -15.28 -32.38
C ASP A 11 -19.94 -15.04 -31.49
N GLU A 12 -20.24 -15.97 -30.58
CA GLU A 12 -21.31 -15.78 -29.58
C GLU A 12 -20.97 -14.67 -28.59
N ALA A 13 -19.71 -14.58 -28.15
CA ALA A 13 -19.27 -13.51 -27.27
C ALA A 13 -19.39 -12.13 -27.95
N ILE A 14 -19.04 -12.02 -29.23
CA ILE A 14 -19.20 -10.78 -30.00
C ILE A 14 -20.68 -10.44 -30.20
N ALA A 15 -21.53 -11.40 -30.52
CA ALA A 15 -22.97 -11.15 -30.70
C ALA A 15 -23.65 -10.61 -29.43
N LYS A 16 -23.24 -11.08 -28.23
CA LYS A 16 -23.71 -10.54 -26.94
C LYS A 16 -23.31 -9.07 -26.75
N ILE A 17 -22.09 -8.73 -27.15
CA ILE A 17 -21.59 -7.35 -27.07
C ILE A 17 -22.35 -6.45 -28.05
N GLU A 18 -22.53 -6.89 -29.30
CA GLU A 18 -23.32 -6.15 -30.31
C GLU A 18 -24.73 -5.86 -29.80
N ALA A 19 -25.41 -6.89 -29.25
CA ALA A 19 -26.73 -6.73 -28.66
C ALA A 19 -26.74 -5.69 -27.51
N ALA A 20 -25.74 -5.70 -26.63
CA ALA A 20 -25.64 -4.74 -25.54
C ALA A 20 -25.48 -3.29 -26.04
N PHE A 21 -24.74 -3.06 -27.14
CA PHE A 21 -24.59 -1.72 -27.72
C PHE A 21 -25.88 -1.17 -28.36
N THR A 22 -26.83 -2.03 -28.77
CA THR A 22 -28.11 -1.58 -29.35
C THR A 22 -29.01 -0.86 -28.35
N GLU A 23 -28.74 -0.98 -27.05
CA GLU A 23 -29.46 -0.25 -26.00
C GLU A 23 -29.04 1.22 -25.88
N PHE A 24 -27.91 1.60 -26.48
CA PHE A 24 -27.33 2.94 -26.34
C PHE A 24 -27.64 3.83 -27.54
N GLU A 25 -27.68 5.14 -27.28
CA GLU A 25 -27.90 6.13 -28.33
C GLU A 25 -26.76 6.08 -29.36
N GLU A 26 -27.12 5.98 -30.64
CA GLU A 26 -26.18 5.84 -31.77
C GLU A 26 -25.19 4.66 -31.65
N GLU A 27 -25.50 3.63 -30.84
CA GLU A 27 -24.60 2.50 -30.55
C GLU A 27 -23.23 2.95 -30.00
N LYS A 28 -23.26 4.00 -29.18
CA LYS A 28 -22.10 4.58 -28.51
C LYS A 28 -22.31 4.50 -27.01
N ALA A 29 -21.30 4.00 -26.29
CA ALA A 29 -21.29 3.93 -24.84
C ALA A 29 -20.36 4.98 -24.26
N ASP A 30 -20.82 5.78 -23.30
CA ASP A 30 -19.95 6.57 -22.43
C ASP A 30 -19.33 5.72 -21.31
N ILE A 31 -18.48 6.32 -20.46
CA ILE A 31 -17.80 5.61 -19.36
C ILE A 31 -18.76 4.98 -18.35
N TYR A 32 -19.93 5.59 -18.11
CA TYR A 32 -20.92 5.11 -17.14
C TYR A 32 -21.72 3.94 -17.71
N GLU A 33 -21.95 3.92 -19.03
CA GLU A 33 -22.62 2.84 -19.75
C GLU A 33 -21.73 1.60 -19.94
N MET A 34 -20.41 1.76 -19.89
CA MET A 34 -19.44 0.66 -20.06
C MET A 34 -19.58 -0.46 -19.02
N GLY A 35 -20.22 -0.22 -17.87
CA GLY A 35 -20.54 -1.28 -16.91
C GLY A 35 -21.40 -2.40 -17.51
N LYS A 36 -22.40 -2.05 -18.35
CA LYS A 36 -23.20 -3.06 -19.07
C LYS A 36 -22.35 -3.83 -20.08
N ILE A 37 -21.43 -3.15 -20.76
CA ILE A 37 -20.51 -3.79 -21.72
C ILE A 37 -19.53 -4.73 -21.02
N ALA A 38 -19.01 -4.36 -19.85
CA ALA A 38 -18.16 -5.24 -19.03
C ALA A 38 -18.90 -6.54 -18.68
N LYS A 39 -20.17 -6.45 -18.24
CA LYS A 39 -21.01 -7.63 -17.96
C LYS A 39 -21.28 -8.46 -19.21
N ALA A 40 -21.55 -7.85 -20.36
CA ALA A 40 -21.72 -8.56 -21.64
C ALA A 40 -20.45 -9.31 -22.06
N CYS A 41 -19.27 -8.79 -21.68
CA CYS A 41 -17.98 -9.44 -21.90
C CYS A 41 -17.64 -10.53 -20.87
N GLY A 42 -18.46 -10.70 -19.82
CA GLY A 42 -18.19 -11.58 -18.69
C GLY A 42 -17.04 -11.09 -17.80
N CYS A 43 -16.83 -9.77 -17.73
CA CYS A 43 -15.84 -9.13 -16.88
C CYS A 43 -16.49 -8.45 -15.66
N PRO A 44 -15.76 -8.32 -14.52
CA PRO A 44 -16.21 -7.52 -13.38
C PRO A 44 -16.47 -6.06 -13.76
N LEU A 45 -17.35 -5.36 -13.03
CA LEU A 45 -17.80 -4.00 -13.31
C LEU A 45 -16.64 -3.02 -13.49
N TYR A 46 -15.67 -3.03 -12.58
CA TYR A 46 -14.55 -2.08 -12.58
C TYR A 46 -13.51 -2.31 -13.70
N TRP A 47 -13.73 -3.28 -14.58
CA TRP A 47 -13.00 -3.36 -15.85
C TRP A 47 -13.50 -2.33 -16.87
N LYS A 48 -14.63 -1.65 -16.59
CA LYS A 48 -15.25 -0.63 -17.46
C LYS A 48 -14.28 0.47 -17.89
N ALA A 49 -13.49 1.04 -16.98
CA ALA A 49 -12.51 2.07 -17.32
C ALA A 49 -11.35 1.56 -18.19
N PRO A 50 -10.63 0.47 -17.83
CA PRO A 50 -9.63 -0.13 -18.72
C PRO A 50 -10.18 -0.44 -20.11
N MET A 51 -11.40 -0.98 -20.20
CA MET A 51 -12.08 -1.26 -21.46
C MET A 51 -12.36 0.00 -22.29
N PHE A 52 -12.91 1.04 -21.64
CA PHE A 52 -13.23 2.32 -22.27
C PHE A 52 -11.99 2.99 -22.88
N ILE A 53 -10.91 3.06 -22.09
CA ILE A 53 -9.66 3.71 -22.49
C ILE A 53 -8.97 2.93 -23.61
N CYS A 54 -8.86 1.61 -23.47
CA CYS A 54 -8.24 0.76 -24.49
C CYS A 54 -8.99 0.84 -25.84
N ALA A 55 -10.31 1.00 -25.81
CA ALA A 55 -11.13 1.20 -27.01
C ALA A 55 -11.11 2.66 -27.55
N GLY A 56 -10.35 3.56 -26.90
CA GLY A 56 -10.11 4.93 -27.33
C GLY A 56 -11.12 5.96 -26.82
N GLY A 57 -11.97 5.59 -25.84
CA GLY A 57 -13.06 6.41 -25.34
C GLY A 57 -12.64 7.74 -24.74
N GLU A 58 -11.48 7.81 -24.08
CA GLU A 58 -10.96 9.04 -23.48
C GLU A 58 -10.77 10.17 -24.51
N ARG A 59 -10.40 9.82 -25.75
CA ARG A 59 -10.18 10.80 -26.83
C ARG A 59 -11.46 11.32 -27.45
N THR A 60 -12.53 10.54 -27.41
CA THR A 60 -13.80 10.80 -28.11
C THR A 60 -14.94 11.14 -27.18
N GLY A 61 -14.81 10.88 -25.87
CA GLY A 61 -15.87 10.95 -24.87
C GLY A 61 -16.82 9.74 -24.86
N PHE A 62 -16.73 8.86 -25.86
CA PHE A 62 -17.56 7.67 -26.02
C PHE A 62 -16.82 6.58 -26.79
N VAL A 63 -17.29 5.35 -26.71
CA VAL A 63 -16.82 4.20 -27.49
C VAL A 63 -17.94 3.70 -28.39
N SER A 64 -17.69 3.61 -29.70
CA SER A 64 -18.63 2.98 -30.64
C SER A 64 -18.56 1.45 -30.59
N VAL A 65 -19.64 0.78 -30.95
CA VAL A 65 -19.68 -0.68 -31.12
C VAL A 65 -18.54 -1.20 -32.00
N HIS A 66 -18.26 -0.53 -33.13
CA HIS A 66 -17.21 -0.93 -34.06
C HIS A 66 -15.80 -0.83 -33.47
N SER A 67 -15.48 0.27 -32.77
CA SER A 67 -14.18 0.46 -32.13
C SER A 67 -13.96 -0.52 -30.99
N PHE A 68 -15.02 -0.79 -30.20
CA PHE A 68 -14.96 -1.77 -29.12
C PHE A 68 -14.73 -3.19 -29.65
N ILE A 69 -15.55 -3.67 -30.60
CA ILE A 69 -15.43 -5.01 -31.15
C ILE A 69 -14.08 -5.24 -31.81
N ALA A 70 -13.56 -4.24 -32.54
CA ALA A 70 -12.22 -4.34 -33.14
C ALA A 70 -11.12 -4.53 -32.09
N THR A 71 -11.25 -3.87 -30.94
CA THR A 71 -10.31 -3.97 -29.81
C THR A 71 -10.48 -5.30 -29.09
N TRP A 72 -11.72 -5.67 -28.76
CA TRP A 72 -12.05 -6.89 -28.02
C TRP A 72 -11.68 -8.16 -28.81
N ARG A 73 -11.90 -8.17 -30.13
CA ARG A 73 -11.44 -9.28 -30.99
C ARG A 73 -9.93 -9.46 -30.89
N LYS A 74 -9.13 -8.39 -30.97
CA LYS A 74 -7.66 -8.48 -30.84
C LYS A 74 -7.24 -9.03 -29.47
N LEU A 75 -7.92 -8.60 -28.41
CA LEU A 75 -7.69 -9.07 -27.05
C LEU A 75 -7.99 -10.58 -26.92
N LEU A 76 -9.15 -11.04 -27.38
CA LEU A 76 -9.55 -12.45 -27.31
C LEU A 76 -8.61 -13.40 -28.10
N HIS A 77 -8.00 -12.91 -29.18
CA HIS A 77 -7.02 -13.68 -29.96
C HIS A 77 -5.61 -13.73 -29.33
N SER A 78 -5.30 -12.83 -28.39
CA SER A 78 -3.93 -12.65 -27.87
C SER A 78 -3.78 -12.93 -26.37
N CYS A 79 -4.89 -12.92 -25.62
CA CYS A 79 -4.94 -13.08 -24.18
C CYS A 79 -5.97 -14.16 -23.79
N TYR A 80 -5.51 -15.19 -23.07
CA TYR A 80 -6.30 -16.39 -22.76
C TYR A 80 -6.65 -16.54 -21.27
N ASP A 81 -6.24 -15.59 -20.43
CA ASP A 81 -6.60 -15.51 -19.02
C ASP A 81 -6.78 -14.06 -18.57
N ASP A 82 -7.40 -13.85 -17.43
CA ASP A 82 -7.78 -12.51 -16.99
C ASP A 82 -6.56 -11.63 -16.69
N ALA A 83 -5.49 -12.20 -16.15
CA ALA A 83 -4.22 -11.48 -15.98
C ALA A 83 -3.65 -10.94 -17.31
N SER A 84 -3.68 -11.73 -18.40
CA SER A 84 -3.21 -11.24 -19.69
C SER A 84 -4.15 -10.25 -20.35
N LYS A 85 -5.48 -10.42 -20.20
CA LYS A 85 -6.47 -9.44 -20.68
C LYS A 85 -6.31 -8.10 -19.96
N PHE A 86 -6.21 -8.14 -18.64
CA PHE A 86 -6.09 -6.94 -17.81
C PHE A 86 -4.80 -6.17 -18.13
N VAL A 87 -3.65 -6.85 -18.19
CA VAL A 87 -2.39 -6.20 -18.62
C VAL A 87 -2.51 -5.62 -20.02
N TYR A 88 -3.17 -6.30 -20.96
CA TYR A 88 -3.37 -5.77 -22.30
C TYR A 88 -4.23 -4.50 -22.33
N LEU A 89 -5.25 -4.41 -21.47
CA LEU A 89 -6.17 -3.28 -21.42
C LEU A 89 -5.52 -2.01 -20.85
N LEU A 90 -4.67 -2.15 -19.82
CA LEU A 90 -4.05 -0.99 -19.15
C LEU A 90 -2.66 -0.64 -19.68
N ALA A 91 -1.90 -1.58 -20.24
CA ALA A 91 -0.52 -1.31 -20.63
C ALA A 91 -0.43 -0.29 -21.77
N LYS A 92 0.56 0.61 -21.67
CA LYS A 92 0.95 1.50 -22.77
C LYS A 92 1.24 0.70 -24.05
N PRO A 93 0.99 1.27 -25.26
CA PRO A 93 1.22 0.56 -26.52
C PRO A 93 2.64 0.00 -26.65
N GLY A 94 2.75 -1.30 -26.89
CA GLY A 94 4.04 -2.01 -27.03
C GLY A 94 4.62 -2.56 -25.72
N CYS A 95 4.04 -2.23 -24.56
CA CYS A 95 4.41 -2.79 -23.27
C CYS A 95 3.62 -4.07 -22.98
N ASN A 96 4.23 -4.97 -22.20
CA ASN A 96 3.62 -6.22 -21.72
C ASN A 96 3.65 -6.32 -20.18
N TYR A 97 3.72 -5.16 -19.54
CA TYR A 97 3.78 -4.93 -18.10
C TYR A 97 3.02 -3.64 -17.78
N LEU A 98 2.71 -3.43 -16.50
CA LEU A 98 2.06 -2.23 -15.99
C LEU A 98 3.02 -1.44 -15.11
N GLU A 99 3.11 -0.14 -15.36
CA GLU A 99 3.78 0.86 -14.52
C GLU A 99 2.75 1.50 -13.57
N GLN A 100 3.21 2.31 -12.60
CA GLN A 100 2.32 2.90 -11.61
C GLN A 100 1.25 3.79 -12.26
N GLU A 101 1.62 4.57 -13.27
CA GLU A 101 0.71 5.51 -13.93
C GLU A 101 -0.40 4.80 -14.71
N ASP A 102 -0.17 3.55 -15.12
CA ASP A 102 -1.16 2.77 -15.87
C ASP A 102 -2.40 2.45 -15.02
N PHE A 103 -2.29 2.47 -13.69
CA PHE A 103 -3.40 2.22 -12.76
C PHE A 103 -4.24 3.47 -12.45
N ILE A 104 -3.74 4.67 -12.75
CA ILE A 104 -4.41 5.94 -12.40
C ILE A 104 -5.85 5.98 -12.95
N PRO A 105 -6.11 5.69 -14.24
CA PRO A 105 -7.45 5.83 -14.77
C PRO A 105 -8.46 4.82 -14.19
N LEU A 106 -7.98 3.63 -13.83
CA LEU A 106 -8.80 2.63 -13.13
C LEU A 106 -9.21 3.12 -11.74
N LEU A 107 -8.26 3.65 -10.98
CA LEU A 107 -8.52 4.11 -9.62
C LEU A 107 -9.37 5.38 -9.60
N GLN A 108 -9.19 6.27 -10.58
CA GLN A 108 -10.06 7.43 -10.73
C GLN A 108 -11.51 7.00 -10.93
N ASP A 109 -11.76 6.02 -11.81
CA ASP A 109 -13.10 5.48 -12.03
C ASP A 109 -13.69 4.81 -10.78
N ILE A 110 -12.87 4.13 -9.97
CA ILE A 110 -13.28 3.56 -8.68
C ILE A 110 -13.70 4.67 -7.71
N VAL A 111 -12.87 5.70 -7.51
CA VAL A 111 -13.20 6.87 -6.67
C VAL A 111 -14.47 7.56 -7.16
N ASP A 112 -14.65 7.65 -8.48
CA ASP A 112 -15.79 8.33 -9.08
C ASP A 112 -17.10 7.52 -8.99
N THR A 113 -17.05 6.20 -8.78
CA THR A 113 -18.26 5.36 -8.95
C THR A 113 -18.55 4.37 -7.82
N HIS A 114 -17.61 4.09 -6.93
CA HIS A 114 -17.87 3.24 -5.76
C HIS A 114 -18.68 3.98 -4.69
N SER A 115 -19.71 3.33 -4.13
CA SER A 115 -20.60 3.89 -3.10
C SER A 115 -19.82 4.29 -1.85
N GLY A 116 -18.97 3.39 -1.33
CA GLY A 116 -18.08 3.67 -0.18
C GLY A 116 -16.98 4.72 -0.38
N LEU A 117 -16.90 5.42 -1.52
CA LEU A 117 -15.93 6.49 -1.76
C LEU A 117 -16.58 7.80 -2.24
N THR A 118 -17.92 7.91 -2.22
CA THR A 118 -18.60 9.11 -2.75
C THR A 118 -18.22 10.38 -2.02
N PHE A 119 -17.97 10.30 -0.72
CA PHE A 119 -17.55 11.43 0.13
C PHE A 119 -16.19 12.00 -0.30
N LEU A 120 -15.30 11.16 -0.87
CA LEU A 120 -14.01 11.63 -1.34
C LEU A 120 -14.19 12.70 -2.40
N LYS A 121 -15.22 12.64 -3.26
CA LYS A 121 -15.49 13.59 -4.37
C LYS A 121 -15.44 15.05 -3.99
N ASP A 122 -15.78 15.38 -2.75
CA ASP A 122 -15.82 16.75 -2.25
C ASP A 122 -14.49 17.18 -1.58
N ALA A 123 -13.46 16.33 -1.63
CA ALA A 123 -12.17 16.48 -0.96
C ALA A 123 -10.96 16.40 -1.94
N PRO A 124 -10.65 17.50 -2.68
CA PRO A 124 -9.63 17.50 -3.73
C PRO A 124 -8.20 17.17 -3.24
N GLU A 125 -7.88 17.45 -1.99
CA GLU A 125 -6.57 17.14 -1.39
C GLU A 125 -6.38 15.61 -1.27
N PHE A 126 -7.44 14.89 -0.91
CA PHE A 126 -7.43 13.44 -0.74
C PHE A 126 -7.58 12.68 -2.07
N HIS A 127 -8.19 13.30 -3.09
CA HIS A 127 -8.38 12.71 -4.43
C HIS A 127 -7.11 12.19 -5.08
N SER A 128 -5.99 12.89 -4.89
CA SER A 128 -4.72 12.45 -5.46
C SER A 128 -3.99 11.45 -4.56
N ARG A 129 -4.24 11.51 -3.25
CA ARG A 129 -3.51 10.74 -2.24
C ARG A 129 -4.03 9.33 -2.11
N TYR A 130 -5.36 9.15 -2.09
CA TYR A 130 -5.96 7.82 -2.01
C TYR A 130 -5.51 6.92 -3.19
N PRO A 131 -5.64 7.31 -4.47
CA PRO A 131 -5.13 6.52 -5.58
C PRO A 131 -3.63 6.26 -5.49
N THR A 132 -2.83 7.24 -5.06
CA THR A 132 -1.39 7.05 -4.87
C THR A 132 -1.10 5.94 -3.87
N THR A 133 -1.78 5.93 -2.72
CA THR A 133 -1.64 4.92 -1.68
C THR A 133 -2.08 3.54 -2.17
N VAL A 134 -3.24 3.45 -2.84
CA VAL A 134 -3.71 2.18 -3.42
C VAL A 134 -2.69 1.66 -4.44
N ILE A 135 -2.12 2.50 -5.31
CA ILE A 135 -1.05 2.10 -6.24
C ILE A 135 0.17 1.57 -5.48
N GLN A 136 0.62 2.25 -4.43
CA GLN A 136 1.76 1.77 -3.66
C GLN A 136 1.47 0.41 -3.02
N ARG A 137 0.28 0.22 -2.44
CA ARG A 137 -0.16 -1.07 -1.88
C ARG A 137 -0.24 -2.17 -2.94
N ILE A 138 -0.73 -1.87 -4.14
CA ILE A 138 -0.73 -2.80 -5.29
C ILE A 138 0.71 -3.21 -5.62
N PHE A 139 1.63 -2.26 -5.79
CA PHE A 139 3.01 -2.60 -6.14
C PHE A 139 3.76 -3.30 -5.00
N TYR A 140 3.44 -2.97 -3.75
CA TYR A 140 3.99 -3.61 -2.55
C TYR A 140 3.70 -5.11 -2.53
N THR A 141 2.45 -5.48 -2.81
CA THR A 141 2.01 -6.89 -2.76
C THR A 141 2.21 -7.62 -4.09
N VAL A 142 2.02 -6.97 -5.24
CA VAL A 142 2.02 -7.64 -6.55
C VAL A 142 3.41 -7.65 -7.20
N ASN A 143 4.15 -6.53 -7.19
CA ASN A 143 5.44 -6.43 -7.89
C ASN A 143 6.61 -6.99 -7.06
N ARG A 144 6.55 -8.30 -6.78
CA ARG A 144 7.55 -9.00 -5.94
C ARG A 144 8.96 -9.00 -6.53
N SER A 145 9.13 -8.65 -7.81
CA SER A 145 10.45 -8.50 -8.43
C SER A 145 11.13 -7.14 -8.21
N TRP A 146 10.45 -6.17 -7.57
CA TRP A 146 10.96 -4.81 -7.34
C TRP A 146 11.32 -4.02 -8.62
N THR A 147 10.89 -4.49 -9.79
CA THR A 147 11.24 -3.87 -11.07
C THR A 147 10.51 -2.56 -11.34
N GLY A 148 9.45 -2.27 -10.58
CA GLY A 148 8.48 -1.23 -10.88
C GLY A 148 7.59 -1.54 -12.07
N LYS A 149 7.57 -2.79 -12.53
CA LYS A 149 6.82 -3.25 -13.71
C LYS A 149 6.07 -4.54 -13.42
N ILE A 150 4.77 -4.43 -13.12
CA ILE A 150 3.91 -5.60 -12.87
C ILE A 150 3.71 -6.36 -14.18
N ASN A 151 4.20 -7.60 -14.23
CA ASN A 151 3.99 -8.46 -15.38
C ASN A 151 2.80 -9.42 -15.19
N MET A 152 2.38 -10.08 -16.27
CA MET A 152 1.26 -11.04 -16.24
C MET A 152 1.46 -12.21 -15.27
N THR A 153 2.70 -12.57 -14.92
CA THR A 153 2.99 -13.67 -13.98
C THR A 153 2.83 -13.22 -12.54
N GLU A 154 3.32 -12.03 -12.20
CA GLU A 154 3.11 -11.41 -10.90
C GLU A 154 1.61 -11.20 -10.64
N LEU A 155 0.89 -10.63 -11.61
CA LEU A 155 -0.55 -10.41 -11.49
C LEU A 155 -1.35 -11.71 -11.35
N ARG A 156 -0.91 -12.81 -11.98
CA ARG A 156 -1.57 -14.12 -11.85
C ARG A 156 -1.32 -14.78 -10.49
N ARG A 157 -0.23 -14.40 -9.81
CA ARG A 157 0.15 -14.96 -8.51
C ARG A 157 -0.37 -14.15 -7.33
N SER A 158 -0.86 -12.94 -7.57
CA SER A 158 -1.52 -12.13 -6.56
C SER A 158 -3.04 -12.37 -6.55
N ASN A 159 -3.69 -11.85 -5.52
CA ASN A 159 -5.14 -11.81 -5.40
C ASN A 159 -5.77 -10.53 -5.99
N PHE A 160 -4.99 -9.63 -6.58
CA PHE A 160 -5.47 -8.30 -7.01
C PHE A 160 -6.72 -8.35 -7.90
N LEU A 161 -6.77 -9.24 -8.90
CA LEU A 161 -7.94 -9.33 -9.78
C LEU A 161 -9.18 -9.91 -9.09
N GLN A 162 -8.98 -10.73 -8.07
CA GLN A 162 -10.06 -11.26 -7.24
C GLN A 162 -10.60 -10.13 -6.36
N THR A 163 -9.71 -9.39 -5.70
CA THR A 163 -10.09 -8.23 -4.87
C THR A 163 -10.76 -7.12 -5.68
N LEU A 164 -10.28 -6.83 -6.90
CA LEU A 164 -10.92 -5.88 -7.82
C LEU A 164 -12.34 -6.31 -8.22
N ALA A 165 -12.61 -7.62 -8.29
CA ALA A 165 -13.95 -8.11 -8.57
C ALA A 165 -14.90 -7.92 -7.37
N LEU A 166 -14.40 -8.04 -6.14
CA LEU A 166 -15.21 -7.86 -4.92
C LEU A 166 -15.77 -6.44 -4.76
N LEU A 167 -15.13 -5.43 -5.33
CA LEU A 167 -15.59 -4.04 -5.28
C LEU A 167 -17.02 -3.83 -5.82
N GLU A 168 -17.53 -4.72 -6.69
CA GLU A 168 -18.91 -4.62 -7.18
C GLU A 168 -19.95 -5.29 -6.26
N GLU A 169 -19.48 -6.05 -5.27
CA GLU A 169 -20.29 -6.85 -4.36
C GLU A 169 -20.33 -6.27 -2.94
N GLU A 170 -19.31 -5.50 -2.55
CA GLU A 170 -19.13 -4.95 -1.22
C GLU A 170 -19.23 -3.43 -1.23
N ASP A 171 -20.26 -2.89 -0.55
CA ASP A 171 -20.52 -1.44 -0.50
C ASP A 171 -19.58 -0.71 0.48
N ASP A 172 -19.20 -1.38 1.57
CA ASP A 172 -18.25 -0.85 2.54
C ASP A 172 -16.81 -1.13 2.08
N ILE A 173 -16.18 -0.08 1.53
CA ILE A 173 -14.81 -0.15 1.00
C ILE A 173 -13.79 -0.61 2.05
N ASN A 174 -14.07 -0.44 3.33
CA ASN A 174 -13.16 -0.81 4.42
C ASN A 174 -13.15 -2.31 4.70
N GLN A 175 -14.21 -3.06 4.33
CA GLN A 175 -14.20 -4.53 4.36
C GLN A 175 -13.20 -5.12 3.35
N ILE A 176 -12.84 -4.36 2.31
CA ILE A 176 -11.82 -4.73 1.34
C ILE A 176 -10.45 -4.21 1.83
N THR A 177 -9.94 -4.86 2.88
CA THR A 177 -8.68 -4.50 3.53
C THR A 177 -7.51 -4.51 2.55
N ASP A 178 -7.45 -5.50 1.66
CA ASP A 178 -6.46 -5.60 0.59
C ASP A 178 -6.62 -4.46 -0.44
N TYR A 179 -5.54 -3.68 -0.59
CA TYR A 179 -5.40 -2.56 -1.54
C TYR A 179 -6.30 -1.35 -1.30
N PHE A 180 -7.62 -1.54 -1.16
CA PHE A 180 -8.63 -0.49 -1.36
C PHE A 180 -9.20 0.16 -0.10
N SER A 181 -9.05 -0.44 1.08
CA SER A 181 -9.54 0.13 2.34
C SER A 181 -9.16 1.61 2.51
N TYR A 182 -10.18 2.43 2.78
CA TYR A 182 -10.04 3.85 3.04
C TYR A 182 -9.45 4.09 4.42
N GLU A 183 -9.83 3.31 5.44
CA GLU A 183 -9.25 3.36 6.79
C GLU A 183 -7.72 3.21 6.75
N HIS A 184 -7.23 2.22 6.02
CA HIS A 184 -5.79 2.01 5.85
C HIS A 184 -5.11 3.21 5.20
N PHE A 185 -5.74 3.79 4.18
CA PHE A 185 -5.25 5.00 3.55
C PHE A 185 -5.20 6.17 4.53
N TYR A 186 -6.26 6.36 5.31
CA TYR A 186 -6.40 7.48 6.24
C TYR A 186 -5.30 7.43 7.31
N VAL A 187 -5.04 6.27 7.91
CA VAL A 187 -3.93 6.06 8.85
C VAL A 187 -2.58 6.43 8.21
N ILE A 188 -2.29 5.91 7.01
CA ILE A 188 -1.03 6.23 6.30
C ILE A 188 -0.89 7.73 6.07
N TYR A 189 -1.98 8.39 5.68
CA TYR A 189 -1.98 9.82 5.40
C TYR A 189 -1.79 10.65 6.67
N CYS A 190 -2.50 10.35 7.77
CA CYS A 190 -2.36 11.06 9.03
C CYS A 190 -0.94 10.93 9.61
N LYS A 191 -0.36 9.72 9.62
CA LYS A 191 1.02 9.52 10.06
C LYS A 191 2.04 10.28 9.20
N PHE A 192 1.80 10.39 7.90
CA PHE A 192 2.64 11.25 7.05
C PHE A 192 2.50 12.73 7.42
N TRP A 193 1.25 13.18 7.57
CA TRP A 193 0.91 14.57 7.85
C TRP A 193 1.46 15.06 9.20
N GLU A 194 1.49 14.19 10.21
CA GLU A 194 2.09 14.47 11.52
C GLU A 194 3.61 14.77 11.43
N LEU A 195 4.30 14.14 10.47
CA LEU A 195 5.74 14.31 10.29
C LEU A 195 6.07 15.51 9.37
N ASP A 196 5.28 15.72 8.30
CA ASP A 196 5.41 16.80 7.31
C ASP A 196 4.89 18.15 7.86
N ALA A 197 5.64 18.70 8.82
CA ALA A 197 5.25 19.91 9.56
C ALA A 197 5.28 21.20 8.72
N ASP A 198 6.09 21.25 7.66
CA ASP A 198 6.17 22.39 6.73
C ASP A 198 5.29 22.21 5.48
N HIS A 199 4.60 21.07 5.37
CA HIS A 199 3.63 20.74 4.34
C HIS A 199 4.21 20.82 2.92
N ASP A 200 5.49 20.45 2.77
CA ASP A 200 6.18 20.45 1.49
C ASP A 200 5.98 19.15 0.70
N LEU A 201 5.29 18.16 1.31
CA LEU A 201 4.99 16.82 0.80
C LEU A 201 6.20 15.90 0.70
N PHE A 202 7.25 16.21 1.45
CA PHE A 202 8.42 15.38 1.65
C PHE A 202 8.73 15.21 3.13
N ILE A 203 9.47 14.16 3.45
CA ILE A 203 9.95 13.83 4.79
C ILE A 203 11.46 13.72 4.71
N ASP A 204 12.18 14.48 5.54
CA ASP A 204 13.62 14.37 5.70
C ASP A 204 14.00 13.34 6.81
N PRO A 205 15.28 13.00 6.98
CA PRO A 205 15.70 12.05 8.02
C PRO A 205 15.32 12.47 9.45
N LYS A 206 15.27 13.78 9.76
CA LYS A 206 14.90 14.29 11.08
C LYS A 206 13.39 14.21 11.29
N ASP A 207 12.62 14.44 10.25
CA ASP A 207 11.18 14.23 10.26
C ASP A 207 10.87 12.77 10.54
N LEU A 208 11.47 11.86 9.78
CA LEU A 208 11.27 10.43 9.96
C LEU A 208 11.75 9.92 11.33
N ALA A 209 12.82 10.50 11.88
CA ALA A 209 13.29 10.15 13.21
C ALA A 209 12.26 10.39 14.31
N ARG A 210 11.30 11.31 14.13
CA ARG A 210 10.24 11.57 15.12
C ARG A 210 9.15 10.51 15.13
N TYR A 211 9.07 9.65 14.11
CA TYR A 211 8.09 8.57 14.03
C TYR A 211 8.25 7.59 15.21
N ASN A 212 7.14 7.23 15.85
CA ASN A 212 7.05 6.39 17.05
C ASN A 212 8.12 6.75 18.11
N ASP A 213 8.16 8.03 18.51
CA ASP A 213 9.04 8.51 19.59
C ASP A 213 10.52 8.12 19.43
N HIS A 214 11.04 8.20 18.20
CA HIS A 214 12.40 7.80 17.88
C HIS A 214 12.66 6.30 18.06
N ALA A 215 11.68 5.43 17.77
CA ALA A 215 11.81 3.97 17.87
C ALA A 215 12.92 3.39 16.95
N SER A 216 13.03 3.90 15.73
CA SER A 216 14.05 3.46 14.76
C SER A 216 15.41 4.11 14.99
N SER A 217 16.48 3.32 14.84
CA SER A 217 17.87 3.81 14.92
C SER A 217 18.18 4.83 13.83
N SER A 218 19.06 5.80 14.12
CA SER A 218 19.52 6.78 13.13
C SER A 218 20.26 6.11 11.96
N ARG A 219 21.05 5.06 12.23
CA ARG A 219 21.73 4.27 11.19
C ARG A 219 20.73 3.66 10.20
N VAL A 220 19.62 3.08 10.66
CA VAL A 220 18.62 2.51 9.72
C VAL A 220 17.89 3.62 8.96
N ILE A 221 17.60 4.75 9.60
CA ILE A 221 16.99 5.91 8.94
C ILE A 221 17.89 6.39 7.80
N GLU A 222 19.19 6.57 8.02
CA GLU A 222 20.14 6.94 6.96
C GLU A 222 20.11 5.95 5.77
N ARG A 223 19.95 4.65 6.04
CA ARG A 223 19.82 3.64 4.98
C ARG A 223 18.57 3.81 4.12
N LEU A 224 17.46 4.29 4.69
CA LEU A 224 16.23 4.58 3.92
C LEU A 224 16.48 5.67 2.87
N PHE A 225 17.30 6.67 3.19
CA PHE A 225 17.65 7.77 2.27
C PHE A 225 18.85 7.47 1.35
N SER A 226 19.54 6.35 1.59
CA SER A 226 20.67 5.91 0.76
C SER A 226 20.29 5.36 -0.62
N GLY A 227 18.99 5.17 -0.87
CA GLY A 227 18.44 4.53 -2.07
C GLY A 227 18.52 3.01 -2.10
N ALA A 228 18.70 2.37 -0.95
CA ALA A 228 18.57 0.92 -0.78
C ALA A 228 17.16 0.39 -1.18
N VAL A 229 16.13 1.19 -0.90
CA VAL A 229 14.72 0.82 -1.02
C VAL A 229 13.89 1.78 -1.88
N THR A 230 14.51 2.80 -2.46
CA THR A 230 13.81 3.81 -3.27
C THR A 230 13.96 3.53 -4.76
N ARG A 231 12.98 3.95 -5.55
CA ARG A 231 13.02 3.77 -7.01
C ARG A 231 13.76 4.94 -7.65
N GLY A 232 14.84 4.65 -8.37
CA GLY A 232 15.65 5.68 -9.01
C GLY A 232 16.63 6.33 -8.03
N ASN A 233 16.93 7.62 -8.21
CA ASN A 233 17.94 8.33 -7.41
C ASN A 233 17.46 9.70 -6.89
N SER A 234 16.15 9.96 -6.90
CA SER A 234 15.57 11.21 -6.39
C SER A 234 15.89 11.39 -4.91
N VAL A 235 15.57 10.40 -4.09
CA VAL A 235 15.79 10.46 -2.63
C VAL A 235 17.26 10.66 -2.27
N GLN A 236 18.17 9.94 -2.93
CA GLN A 236 19.62 10.10 -2.72
C GLN A 236 20.12 11.50 -3.07
N ARG A 237 19.52 12.14 -4.09
CA ARG A 237 19.93 13.46 -4.57
C ARG A 237 19.31 14.59 -3.77
N GLU A 238 18.06 14.43 -3.37
CA GLU A 238 17.28 15.45 -2.68
C GLU A 238 17.40 15.35 -1.16
N GLY A 239 17.81 14.20 -0.62
CA GLY A 239 17.95 13.98 0.83
C GLY A 239 16.62 13.88 1.56
N ARG A 240 15.51 13.69 0.84
CA ARG A 240 14.14 13.64 1.35
C ARG A 240 13.32 12.62 0.55
N MET A 241 12.31 12.03 1.18
CA MET A 241 11.43 11.02 0.58
C MET A 241 10.03 11.57 0.35
N SER A 242 9.34 11.15 -0.71
CA SER A 242 7.98 11.60 -0.97
C SER A 242 6.98 10.74 -0.19
N TYR A 243 5.72 11.16 -0.19
CA TYR A 243 4.59 10.36 0.30
C TYR A 243 4.58 8.91 -0.22
N ALA A 244 4.94 8.71 -1.49
CA ALA A 244 4.94 7.37 -2.07
C ALA A 244 6.00 6.45 -1.42
N GLU A 245 7.20 6.96 -1.15
CA GLU A 245 8.21 6.19 -0.40
C GLU A 245 7.80 5.99 1.07
N PHE A 246 7.17 6.99 1.69
CA PHE A 246 6.69 6.87 3.06
C PHE A 246 5.65 5.75 3.22
N VAL A 247 4.74 5.57 2.25
CA VAL A 247 3.78 4.45 2.26
C VAL A 247 4.50 3.10 2.34
N TRP A 248 5.60 2.93 1.60
CA TRP A 248 6.39 1.69 1.64
C TRP A 248 7.13 1.51 2.97
N PHE A 249 7.67 2.61 3.52
CA PHE A 249 8.29 2.62 4.84
C PHE A 249 7.28 2.16 5.91
N LEU A 250 6.12 2.82 5.99
CA LEU A 250 5.15 2.60 7.06
C LEU A 250 4.62 1.16 7.05
N ILE A 251 4.20 0.66 5.88
CA ILE A 251 3.71 -0.72 5.76
C ILE A 251 4.82 -1.73 6.14
N SER A 252 6.08 -1.45 5.78
CA SER A 252 7.20 -2.33 6.12
C SER A 252 7.58 -2.26 7.60
N GLU A 253 7.45 -1.11 8.23
CA GLU A 253 7.80 -0.91 9.64
C GLU A 253 6.81 -1.61 10.57
N GLU A 254 5.52 -1.58 10.21
CA GLU A 254 4.44 -2.14 11.02
C GLU A 254 4.24 -3.65 10.80
N ASP A 255 4.40 -4.17 9.58
CA ASP A 255 4.36 -5.61 9.32
C ASP A 255 5.71 -6.14 8.81
N LYS A 256 6.64 -6.38 9.74
CA LYS A 256 7.93 -7.04 9.46
C LYS A 256 7.82 -8.55 9.18
N LYS A 257 6.64 -9.16 9.33
CA LYS A 257 6.38 -10.56 8.94
C LYS A 257 6.10 -10.66 7.43
N ASN A 258 5.65 -9.58 6.80
CA ASN A 258 5.39 -9.52 5.37
C ASN A 258 6.65 -9.88 4.54
N PRO A 259 6.54 -10.74 3.51
CA PRO A 259 7.68 -11.08 2.65
C PRO A 259 8.31 -9.88 1.92
N THR A 260 7.54 -8.82 1.62
CA THR A 260 8.03 -7.57 1.03
C THR A 260 8.78 -6.75 2.07
N SER A 261 8.25 -6.62 3.29
CA SER A 261 8.96 -5.97 4.39
C SER A 261 10.29 -6.64 4.69
N ALA A 262 10.33 -7.98 4.69
CA ALA A 262 11.59 -8.70 4.87
C ALA A 262 12.63 -8.39 3.79
N GLU A 263 12.22 -8.14 2.54
CA GLU A 263 13.12 -7.66 1.48
C GLU A 263 13.53 -6.20 1.68
N TYR A 264 12.60 -5.35 2.12
CA TYR A 264 12.81 -3.94 2.40
C TYR A 264 13.93 -3.75 3.43
N TRP A 265 13.80 -4.38 4.59
CA TRP A 265 14.77 -4.26 5.67
C TRP A 265 16.09 -4.97 5.36
N PHE A 266 16.07 -6.09 4.65
CA PHE A 266 17.30 -6.74 4.20
C PHE A 266 18.13 -5.80 3.31
N ARG A 267 17.50 -5.10 2.36
CA ARG A 267 18.19 -4.12 1.51
C ARG A 267 18.78 -2.96 2.31
N CYS A 268 18.12 -2.53 3.38
CA CYS A 268 18.65 -1.51 4.27
C CYS A 268 19.88 -2.02 5.04
N MET A 269 19.83 -3.26 5.54
CA MET A 269 20.92 -3.83 6.33
C MET A 269 22.13 -4.30 5.50
N ASP A 270 21.89 -4.77 4.28
CA ASP A 270 22.92 -5.16 3.30
C ASP A 270 23.56 -3.88 2.73
N MET A 271 24.61 -3.41 3.40
CA MET A 271 25.23 -2.12 3.14
C MET A 271 26.07 -2.13 1.87
N ASP A 272 26.72 -3.26 1.57
CA ASP A 272 27.55 -3.42 0.38
C ASP A 272 26.79 -4.03 -0.81
N GLY A 273 25.60 -4.59 -0.59
CA GLY A 273 24.72 -5.13 -1.61
C GLY A 273 25.17 -6.49 -2.15
N ASP A 274 25.98 -7.24 -1.40
CA ASP A 274 26.48 -8.55 -1.82
C ASP A 274 25.46 -9.70 -1.62
N GLY A 275 24.34 -9.40 -0.95
CA GLY A 275 23.25 -10.36 -0.70
C GLY A 275 23.42 -11.18 0.58
N VAL A 276 24.36 -10.81 1.47
CA VAL A 276 24.66 -11.48 2.73
C VAL A 276 24.85 -10.46 3.85
N LEU A 277 24.17 -10.62 4.99
CA LEU A 277 24.48 -9.83 6.17
C LEU A 277 25.72 -10.40 6.86
N SER A 278 26.81 -9.64 6.76
CA SER A 278 28.09 -9.92 7.39
C SER A 278 28.09 -9.51 8.87
N MET A 279 29.03 -10.06 9.65
CA MET A 279 29.17 -9.69 11.07
C MET A 279 29.44 -8.20 11.26
N PHE A 280 30.15 -7.57 10.32
CA PHE A 280 30.44 -6.15 10.35
C PHE A 280 29.16 -5.31 10.23
N GLU A 281 28.25 -5.67 9.32
CA GLU A 281 26.98 -4.96 9.16
C GLU A 281 26.07 -5.16 10.37
N LEU A 282 26.01 -6.37 10.93
CA LEU A 282 25.24 -6.64 12.13
C LEU A 282 25.76 -5.86 13.35
N GLU A 283 27.09 -5.86 13.54
CA GLU A 283 27.73 -5.09 14.62
C GLU A 283 27.50 -3.59 14.42
N PHE A 284 27.55 -3.10 13.17
CA PHE A 284 27.26 -1.71 12.85
C PHE A 284 25.84 -1.31 13.29
N PHE A 285 24.78 -2.06 13.01
CA PHE A 285 23.46 -1.66 13.51
C PHE A 285 23.33 -1.83 15.03
N TYR A 286 23.87 -2.93 15.57
CA TYR A 286 23.73 -3.24 16.99
C TYR A 286 24.50 -2.28 17.92
N GLU A 287 25.62 -1.70 17.47
CA GLU A 287 26.38 -0.72 18.26
C GLU A 287 25.50 0.47 18.69
N GLU A 288 24.66 1.00 17.80
CA GLU A 288 23.73 2.08 18.16
C GLU A 288 22.61 1.58 19.10
N GLN A 289 22.15 0.34 18.94
CA GLN A 289 21.17 -0.24 19.86
C GLN A 289 21.74 -0.35 21.28
N CYS A 290 23.02 -0.71 21.43
CA CYS A 290 23.72 -0.70 22.71
C CYS A 290 23.73 0.72 23.32
N GLU A 291 24.13 1.73 22.56
CA GLU A 291 24.17 3.13 23.03
C GLU A 291 22.78 3.59 23.50
N ARG A 292 21.72 3.24 22.76
CA ARG A 292 20.34 3.61 23.11
C ARG A 292 19.85 2.88 24.37
N MET A 293 20.13 1.58 24.50
CA MET A 293 19.82 0.80 25.71
C MET A 293 20.55 1.34 26.94
N GLU A 294 21.85 1.64 26.82
CA GLU A 294 22.64 2.24 27.90
C GLU A 294 22.09 3.61 28.30
N GLY A 295 21.62 4.41 27.34
CA GLY A 295 20.94 5.69 27.59
C GLY A 295 19.66 5.56 28.43
N MET A 296 19.00 4.40 28.36
CA MET A 296 17.83 4.05 29.19
C MET A 296 18.20 3.35 30.49
N GLY A 297 19.49 3.12 30.76
CA GLY A 297 19.98 2.38 31.92
C GLY A 297 19.81 0.86 31.82
N ILE A 298 19.64 0.34 30.61
CA ILE A 298 19.54 -1.10 30.31
C ILE A 298 20.93 -1.59 29.91
N GLU A 299 21.43 -2.66 30.53
CA GLU A 299 22.71 -3.26 30.16
C GLU A 299 22.54 -4.12 28.89
N PRO A 300 23.15 -3.75 27.75
CA PRO A 300 22.97 -4.49 26.51
C PRO A 300 23.75 -5.81 26.54
N LEU A 301 23.24 -6.81 25.82
CA LEU A 301 23.94 -8.08 25.67
C LEU A 301 25.21 -7.88 24.80
N PRO A 302 26.37 -8.47 25.15
CA PRO A 302 27.56 -8.40 24.31
C PRO A 302 27.27 -8.93 22.90
N PHE A 303 27.80 -8.28 21.86
CA PHE A 303 27.52 -8.62 20.46
C PHE A 303 27.79 -10.09 20.12
N GLN A 304 28.83 -10.71 20.70
CA GLN A 304 29.12 -12.13 20.47
C GLN A 304 28.02 -13.07 20.97
N ASP A 305 27.41 -12.75 22.11
CA ASP A 305 26.33 -13.54 22.70
C ASP A 305 25.03 -13.32 21.91
N LEU A 306 24.73 -12.06 21.56
CA LEU A 306 23.61 -11.72 20.69
C LEU A 306 23.71 -12.43 19.35
N LEU A 307 24.88 -12.41 18.73
CA LEU A 307 25.13 -13.04 17.45
C LEU A 307 24.84 -14.55 17.51
N CYS A 308 25.23 -15.22 18.60
CA CYS A 308 24.90 -16.64 18.79
C CYS A 308 23.38 -16.84 18.83
N GLN A 309 22.64 -16.00 19.58
CA GLN A 309 21.18 -16.07 19.63
C GLN A 309 20.53 -15.83 18.26
N MET A 310 21.01 -14.84 17.51
CA MET A 310 20.49 -14.52 16.17
C MET A 310 20.80 -15.63 15.16
N LEU A 311 21.97 -16.26 15.24
CA LEU A 311 22.30 -17.42 14.40
C LEU A 311 21.43 -18.64 14.74
N ASP A 312 21.11 -18.85 16.02
CA ASP A 312 20.19 -19.92 16.46
C ASP A 312 18.73 -19.62 16.07
N LEU A 313 18.33 -18.35 16.03
CA LEU A 313 17.02 -17.91 15.57
C LEU A 313 16.87 -18.12 14.06
N VAL A 314 17.83 -17.64 13.27
CA VAL A 314 17.77 -17.64 11.80
C VAL A 314 18.12 -19.00 11.21
N LYS A 315 19.07 -19.72 11.82
CA LYS A 315 19.65 -20.99 11.34
C LYS A 315 20.04 -20.91 9.87
N PRO A 316 21.05 -20.08 9.52
CA PRO A 316 21.44 -19.89 8.12
C PRO A 316 21.93 -21.18 7.48
N GLU A 317 21.70 -21.34 6.18
CA GLU A 317 22.15 -22.51 5.42
C GLU A 317 23.68 -22.61 5.39
N CYS A 318 24.36 -21.46 5.29
CA CYS A 318 25.81 -21.34 5.39
C CYS A 318 26.18 -20.69 6.74
N PRO A 319 26.99 -21.35 7.60
CA PRO A 319 27.41 -20.76 8.87
C PRO A 319 28.09 -19.40 8.67
N GLY A 320 27.66 -18.42 9.48
CA GLY A 320 28.20 -17.05 9.46
C GLY A 320 27.79 -16.21 8.25
N LYS A 321 26.83 -16.66 7.43
CA LYS A 321 26.29 -15.91 6.28
C LYS A 321 24.76 -15.90 6.34
N ILE A 322 24.18 -14.78 6.75
CA ILE A 322 22.72 -14.65 6.80
C ILE A 322 22.24 -14.08 5.47
N THR A 323 21.45 -14.85 4.73
CA THR A 323 20.84 -14.37 3.47
C THR A 323 19.38 -14.01 3.68
N LEU A 324 18.81 -13.22 2.76
CA LEU A 324 17.38 -12.95 2.72
C LEU A 324 16.54 -14.24 2.71
N ARG A 325 17.04 -15.30 2.04
CA ARG A 325 16.36 -16.60 2.00
C ARG A 325 16.29 -17.24 3.37
N ASP A 326 17.33 -17.10 4.19
CA ASP A 326 17.35 -17.64 5.55
C ASP A 326 16.34 -16.91 6.43
N LEU A 327 16.29 -15.58 6.37
CA LEU A 327 15.35 -14.76 7.14
C LEU A 327 13.89 -15.05 6.76
N LYS A 328 13.60 -15.20 5.46
CA LYS A 328 12.25 -15.63 5.02
C LYS A 328 11.90 -17.05 5.46
N ARG A 329 12.89 -17.95 5.57
CA ARG A 329 12.66 -19.35 5.98
C ARG A 329 12.43 -19.47 7.48
N CYS A 330 13.10 -18.67 8.31
CA CYS A 330 13.02 -18.81 9.77
C CYS A 330 11.67 -18.37 10.35
N ARG A 331 10.89 -17.57 9.61
CA ARG A 331 9.59 -16.99 10.04
C ARG A 331 9.66 -16.06 11.26
N MET A 332 10.88 -15.75 11.71
CA MET A 332 11.16 -14.89 12.86
C MET A 332 11.99 -13.65 12.45
N ALA A 333 11.92 -13.26 11.18
CA ALA A 333 12.68 -12.12 10.65
C ALA A 333 12.32 -10.80 11.34
N HIS A 334 11.07 -10.63 11.78
CA HIS A 334 10.60 -9.45 12.51
C HIS A 334 11.40 -9.25 13.81
N ILE A 335 11.57 -10.31 14.63
CA ILE A 335 12.40 -10.25 15.84
C ILE A 335 13.84 -9.89 15.50
N PHE A 336 14.41 -10.57 14.48
CA PHE A 336 15.78 -10.28 14.03
C PHE A 336 15.95 -8.81 13.68
N TYR A 337 15.04 -8.23 12.90
CA TYR A 337 15.11 -6.84 12.49
C TYR A 337 14.94 -5.86 13.66
N ASP A 338 13.95 -6.09 14.53
CA ASP A 338 13.71 -5.22 15.68
C ASP A 338 14.94 -5.20 16.61
N THR A 339 15.58 -6.35 16.87
CA THR A 339 16.83 -6.44 17.63
C THR A 339 17.92 -5.49 17.13
N PHE A 340 18.08 -5.36 15.80
CA PHE A 340 19.15 -4.55 15.23
C PHE A 340 18.83 -3.08 15.09
N PHE A 341 17.56 -2.66 15.00
CA PHE A 341 17.27 -1.26 14.71
C PHE A 341 15.94 -0.68 15.23
N ASN A 342 15.05 -1.46 15.85
CA ASN A 342 13.83 -0.94 16.49
C ASN A 342 13.86 -1.29 17.98
N LEU A 343 14.23 -0.31 18.81
CA LEU A 343 14.43 -0.53 20.24
C LEU A 343 13.12 -0.80 20.98
N GLU A 344 12.04 -0.10 20.64
CA GLU A 344 10.74 -0.26 21.29
C GLU A 344 10.19 -1.67 21.08
N LYS A 345 10.08 -2.11 19.81
CA LYS A 345 9.60 -3.45 19.47
C LYS A 345 10.53 -4.54 19.99
N TYR A 346 11.85 -4.29 20.04
CA TYR A 346 12.80 -5.22 20.66
C TYR A 346 12.51 -5.43 22.16
N LEU A 347 12.32 -4.35 22.92
CA LEU A 347 12.02 -4.44 24.36
C LEU A 347 10.69 -5.14 24.63
N ASP A 348 9.70 -4.97 23.74
CA ASP A 348 8.42 -5.68 23.83
C ASP A 348 8.58 -7.19 23.61
N HIS A 349 9.43 -7.61 22.66
CA HIS A 349 9.71 -9.04 22.43
C HIS A 349 10.40 -9.68 23.63
N GLU A 350 11.33 -8.98 24.28
CA GLU A 350 12.04 -9.46 25.48
C GLU A 350 11.10 -9.63 26.69
N GLN A 351 10.04 -8.84 26.78
CA GLN A 351 9.05 -8.92 27.86
C GLN A 351 7.95 -9.96 27.60
N ARG A 352 7.74 -10.36 26.35
CA ARG A 352 6.70 -11.34 25.99
C ARG A 352 7.09 -12.75 26.47
N ASP A 353 6.09 -13.46 27.01
CA ASP A 353 6.25 -14.84 27.44
C ASP A 353 6.63 -15.74 26.23
N PRO A 354 7.73 -16.52 26.30
CA PRO A 354 8.12 -17.47 25.25
C PRO A 354 7.02 -18.45 24.83
N PHE A 355 6.04 -18.72 25.70
CA PHE A 355 4.92 -19.61 25.42
C PHE A 355 3.75 -18.93 24.68
N ALA A 356 3.72 -17.60 24.58
CA ALA A 356 2.67 -16.87 23.85
C ALA A 356 2.75 -17.10 22.34
N VAL A 357 3.97 -17.16 21.78
CA VAL A 357 4.25 -17.37 20.34
C VAL A 357 3.67 -18.69 19.82
N GLN A 358 3.46 -19.68 20.71
CA GLN A 358 2.94 -20.99 20.33
C GLN A 358 1.42 -21.00 20.09
N LYS A 359 0.67 -20.05 20.67
CA LYS A 359 -0.80 -19.98 20.55
C LYS A 359 -1.26 -19.41 19.21
N ASP A 360 -0.46 -18.57 18.56
CA ASP A 360 -0.81 -17.92 17.29
C ASP A 360 -0.88 -18.92 16.12
N LEU A 361 -0.33 -20.13 16.27
CA LEU A 361 -0.31 -21.16 15.23
C LEU A 361 -1.58 -22.03 15.15
N ASP A 362 -2.47 -21.96 16.15
CA ASP A 362 -3.61 -22.88 16.32
C ASP A 362 -4.99 -22.26 15.97
N SER A 363 -5.04 -21.08 15.35
CA SER A 363 -6.30 -20.44 14.92
C SER A 363 -6.76 -20.92 13.54
N ASP A 364 -8.00 -21.42 13.44
CA ASP A 364 -8.59 -22.05 12.23
C ASP A 364 -9.15 -21.04 11.19
N GLY A 365 -8.81 -19.76 11.31
CA GLY A 365 -9.16 -18.70 10.34
C GLY A 365 -7.93 -17.92 9.87
N PRO A 366 -7.97 -17.26 8.70
CA PRO A 366 -6.89 -16.35 8.31
C PRO A 366 -6.85 -15.19 9.31
N GLU A 367 -5.82 -15.19 10.15
CA GLU A 367 -5.58 -14.11 11.09
C GLU A 367 -5.27 -12.82 10.32
N PRO A 368 -5.85 -11.66 10.71
CA PRO A 368 -5.49 -10.38 10.11
C PRO A 368 -3.98 -10.15 10.21
N SER A 369 -3.39 -9.52 9.19
CA SER A 369 -1.96 -9.22 9.21
C SER A 369 -1.63 -8.23 10.32
N ASP A 370 -0.35 -8.15 10.71
CA ASP A 370 0.09 -7.15 11.68
C ASP A 370 -0.23 -5.72 11.19
N TRP A 371 -0.18 -5.49 9.86
CA TRP A 371 -0.63 -4.24 9.24
C TRP A 371 -2.13 -3.99 9.41
N ASP A 372 -2.98 -4.99 9.17
CA ASP A 372 -4.43 -4.82 9.28
C ASP A 372 -4.84 -4.50 10.72
N LYS A 373 -4.19 -5.16 11.70
CA LYS A 373 -4.40 -4.88 13.13
C LYS A 373 -3.97 -3.46 13.49
N TYR A 374 -2.75 -3.08 13.11
CA TYR A 374 -2.22 -1.74 13.35
C TYR A 374 -3.12 -0.66 12.73
N ALA A 375 -3.52 -0.82 11.47
CA ALA A 375 -4.35 0.15 10.79
C ALA A 375 -5.74 0.28 11.42
N ALA A 376 -6.35 -0.83 11.85
CA ALA A 376 -7.63 -0.77 12.57
C ALA A 376 -7.50 -0.05 13.92
N GLU A 377 -6.48 -0.39 14.71
CA GLU A 377 -6.24 0.23 16.02
C GLU A 377 -5.95 1.73 15.92
N GLU A 378 -5.06 2.14 15.01
CA GLU A 378 -4.73 3.55 14.79
C GLU A 378 -5.91 4.34 14.23
N TYR A 379 -6.72 3.74 13.36
CA TYR A 379 -7.91 4.41 12.85
C TYR A 379 -8.92 4.68 13.97
N GLU A 380 -9.16 3.70 14.86
CA GLU A 380 -10.02 3.89 16.02
C GLU A 380 -9.53 5.03 16.94
N ILE A 381 -8.21 5.12 17.16
CA ILE A 381 -7.59 6.20 17.94
C ILE A 381 -7.82 7.56 17.28
N LEU A 382 -7.52 7.67 15.98
CA LEU A 382 -7.69 8.92 15.22
C LEU A 382 -9.14 9.41 15.25
N VAL A 383 -10.10 8.51 15.06
CA VAL A 383 -11.55 8.85 15.13
C VAL A 383 -11.94 9.29 16.54
N ALA A 384 -11.43 8.63 17.58
CA ALA A 384 -11.69 9.01 18.96
C ALA A 384 -11.11 10.38 19.31
N GLU A 385 -9.90 10.69 18.85
CA GLU A 385 -9.26 11.99 19.03
C GLU A 385 -10.00 13.12 18.29
N GLU A 386 -10.46 12.86 17.07
CA GLU A 386 -11.27 13.81 16.29
C GLU A 386 -12.59 14.12 17.02
N THR A 387 -13.29 13.09 17.49
CA THR A 387 -14.54 13.22 18.25
C THR A 387 -14.33 14.00 19.56
N ALA A 388 -13.23 13.77 20.28
CA ALA A 388 -12.92 14.48 21.51
C ALA A 388 -12.61 15.97 21.25
N ASN A 389 -11.87 16.26 20.17
CA ASN A 389 -11.54 17.63 19.77
C ASN A 389 -12.78 18.43 19.35
N GLU A 390 -13.77 17.80 18.74
CA GLU A 390 -15.06 18.41 18.41
C GLU A 390 -15.87 18.76 19.65
N GLN A 391 -15.96 17.83 20.61
CA GLN A 391 -16.68 18.05 21.88
C GLN A 391 -16.06 19.20 22.68
N LEU A 392 -14.74 19.35 22.65
CA LEU A 392 -14.03 20.48 23.28
C LEU A 392 -14.36 21.81 22.59
N ARG A 393 -14.55 21.81 21.27
CA ARG A 393 -14.92 23.02 20.51
C ARG A 393 -16.38 23.41 20.69
N GLU A 394 -17.30 22.44 20.74
CA GLU A 394 -18.71 22.69 21.02
C GLU A 394 -18.97 23.06 22.49
N GLY A 395 -18.16 22.56 23.43
CA GLY A 395 -18.22 22.91 24.85
C GLY A 395 -17.64 24.27 25.21
N SER A 396 -17.02 25.00 24.27
CA SER A 396 -16.36 26.30 24.51
C SER A 396 -17.28 27.52 24.33
N PHE A 397 -18.59 27.33 24.16
CA PHE A 397 -19.52 28.43 23.83
C PHE A 397 -20.38 28.92 25.00
N ASP A 398 -19.90 28.86 26.25
CA ASP A 398 -20.66 29.37 27.40
C ASP A 398 -19.82 29.99 28.54
N ASP A 399 -18.65 30.59 28.27
CA ASP A 399 -18.02 31.51 29.23
C ASP A 399 -17.38 32.73 28.54
N ASP A 400 -17.92 33.91 28.88
CA ASP A 400 -17.53 35.25 28.42
C ASP A 400 -16.06 35.61 28.72
N TYR A 401 -15.43 36.37 27.80
CA TYR A 401 -14.75 37.66 27.98
C TYR A 401 -13.55 37.88 27.03
N GLU A 402 -13.54 39.06 26.40
CA GLU A 402 -12.57 39.62 25.47
C GLU A 402 -11.09 39.46 25.89
N SER A 403 -10.25 38.93 24.98
CA SER A 403 -8.89 39.47 24.79
C SER A 403 -8.34 39.10 23.41
N ASP A 404 -7.80 40.11 22.76
CA ASP A 404 -7.25 40.14 21.40
C ASP A 404 -6.04 39.21 21.17
N GLU A 405 -5.86 38.87 19.88
CA GLU A 405 -4.65 38.39 19.19
C GLU A 405 -4.19 36.93 19.41
N LEU A 406 -4.45 36.09 18.39
CA LEU A 406 -3.42 35.46 17.53
C LEU A 406 -4.12 34.57 16.47
N THR A 407 -4.26 35.10 15.25
CA THR A 407 -4.72 34.31 14.09
C THR A 407 -3.57 33.50 13.53
N VAL A 408 -3.41 32.26 14.00
CA VAL A 408 -2.66 31.23 13.26
C VAL A 408 -3.61 30.57 12.28
N SER A 409 -3.27 30.65 11.00
CA SER A 409 -4.01 30.18 9.82
C SER A 409 -4.60 28.77 10.02
N THR A 410 -5.90 28.71 10.35
CA THR A 410 -6.69 27.52 10.71
C THR A 410 -7.57 27.02 9.55
N ASP A 411 -7.26 27.43 8.31
CA ASP A 411 -8.22 27.32 7.20
C ASP A 411 -8.23 25.98 6.44
N ILE A 412 -7.36 25.02 6.78
CA ILE A 412 -7.37 23.67 6.16
C ILE A 412 -7.85 22.59 7.13
N GLY A 413 -7.47 22.67 8.42
CA GLY A 413 -8.04 21.80 9.45
C GLY A 413 -9.57 21.88 9.49
N ASN A 414 -10.15 23.07 9.24
CA ASN A 414 -11.60 23.27 9.16
C ASN A 414 -12.30 22.55 7.98
N LYS A 415 -11.57 22.16 6.92
CA LYS A 415 -12.11 21.31 5.85
C LYS A 415 -12.00 19.82 6.20
N MET A 416 -10.90 19.42 6.85
CA MET A 416 -10.69 18.05 7.33
C MET A 416 -11.77 17.64 8.34
N ASN A 417 -12.06 18.52 9.32
CA ASN A 417 -13.10 18.32 10.34
C ASN A 417 -14.55 18.25 9.79
N LYS A 418 -14.80 18.64 8.54
CA LYS A 418 -16.16 18.60 7.96
C LYS A 418 -16.44 17.34 7.15
N LEU A 419 -15.39 16.68 6.67
CA LEU A 419 -15.51 15.51 5.79
C LEU A 419 -15.69 14.20 6.56
N VAL A 420 -15.21 14.12 7.81
CA VAL A 420 -15.34 12.89 8.62
C VAL A 420 -16.70 12.81 9.33
N ILE A 421 -17.25 13.94 9.80
CA ILE A 421 -18.49 13.95 10.60
C ILE A 421 -19.75 13.73 9.76
N SER A 422 -19.81 14.21 8.52
CA SER A 422 -21.08 14.21 7.78
C SER A 422 -21.54 12.83 7.29
N ASP A 423 -20.62 11.87 7.12
CA ASP A 423 -20.91 10.66 6.35
C ASP A 423 -20.81 9.34 7.12
N LEU A 424 -20.45 9.36 8.42
CA LEU A 424 -20.53 8.18 9.31
C LEU A 424 -21.83 8.11 10.13
N SER A 425 -22.78 9.03 9.87
CA SER A 425 -24.13 9.01 10.44
C SER A 425 -25.20 9.00 9.35
N GLY A 426 -25.27 7.89 8.61
CA GLY A 426 -26.29 7.63 7.58
C GLY A 426 -26.67 6.17 7.49
#